data_AF-A0AAV6FKP1-F1
#
_entry.id   AF-A0AAV6FKP1-F1
#
_cell.length_a   1.000
_cell.length_b   1.000
_cell.length_c   1.000
_cell.angle_alpha   90.00
_cell.angle_beta   90.00
_cell.angle_gamma   90.00
#
_symmetry.space_group_name_H-M   'P 1'
#
loop_
_entity.id
_entity.type
_entity.pdbx_description
1 polymer ?
#
loop_
_entity_poly.entity_id
_entity_poly.type
_entity_poly.pdbx_seq_one_letter_code
_entity_poly.pdbx_strand_id
1 'polypeptide(L)'
;MTAVGIRTREVILAAIAVVITISLIYSLVFQICLLIENRTAPATPQEEISLQLVYSRVNNRQQRGRSYRETINSLYDTSTISWSHKTTSLSSKMLCFVPLLLVLLPSHAEEVWKKSQVCANVFCGAGRECAVTEKGEPTCLCVEFCKPNKRTVCGSNGKTYRNHCELHRDACLTGVKVHVAHDGHCEERKTDKPATSPIVCYLADRNQLRSRVMEWLQAEVVPDGWFSKGSNFSEVLLKYFENYDNGDSKLDSTEFLNFIQHNETAVNITSYNNEENNRLLRSLCVDALIELSDENADWKLSFNEFLNCLKPDFNPPERKCALEDETYEDGAETQVECNRCVCACGNWVCTAVTCETGPDALPMEEAEGIDQEMTEEEWTRRVAELNKLQETVETMKVSTKDIV
;
A
#
# COMPACT_ATOMS: atom_id res chain seq x y z
N MET A 1 46.91 -33.48 -76.23
CA MET A 1 46.55 -33.77 -74.83
C MET A 1 47.14 -32.70 -73.91
N THR A 2 46.55 -31.50 -73.82
CA THR A 2 47.01 -30.43 -72.88
C THR A 2 45.97 -29.31 -72.73
N ALA A 3 44.72 -29.62 -72.35
CA ALA A 3 43.71 -28.59 -72.04
C ALA A 3 42.84 -28.87 -70.80
N VAL A 4 43.03 -30.01 -70.12
CA VAL A 4 42.24 -30.38 -68.92
C VAL A 4 42.95 -30.05 -67.60
N GLY A 5 44.24 -29.69 -67.63
CA GLY A 5 45.05 -29.45 -66.42
C GLY A 5 45.12 -28.02 -65.89
N ILE A 6 44.53 -27.03 -66.59
CA ILE A 6 44.65 -25.61 -66.21
C ILE A 6 43.48 -25.16 -65.32
N ARG A 7 42.25 -25.64 -65.57
CA ARG A 7 41.06 -25.28 -64.76
C ARG A 7 41.07 -25.85 -63.34
N THR A 8 41.69 -27.01 -63.11
CA THR A 8 41.79 -27.59 -61.76
C THR A 8 42.76 -26.80 -60.87
N ARG A 9 43.84 -26.26 -61.43
CA ARG A 9 44.79 -25.42 -60.69
C ARG A 9 44.19 -24.10 -60.23
N GLU A 10 43.39 -23.43 -61.06
CA GLU A 10 42.73 -22.18 -60.66
C GLU A 10 41.66 -22.40 -59.58
N VAL A 11 40.89 -23.48 -59.66
CA VAL A 11 39.90 -23.83 -58.63
C VAL A 11 40.57 -24.21 -57.30
N ILE A 12 41.70 -24.92 -57.35
CA ILE A 12 42.48 -25.26 -56.14
C ILE A 12 43.11 -24.00 -55.54
N LEU A 13 43.65 -23.09 -56.36
CA LEU A 13 44.21 -21.82 -55.88
C LEU A 13 43.12 -20.91 -55.27
N ALA A 14 41.91 -20.87 -55.86
CA ALA A 14 40.78 -20.13 -55.30
C ALA A 14 40.29 -20.74 -53.97
N ALA A 15 40.23 -22.07 -53.87
CA ALA A 15 39.87 -22.76 -52.63
C ALA A 15 40.91 -22.53 -51.51
N ILE A 16 42.21 -22.57 -51.85
CA ILE A 16 43.30 -22.25 -50.91
C ILE A 16 43.22 -20.79 -50.47
N ALA A 17 42.95 -19.86 -51.39
CA ALA A 17 42.78 -18.44 -51.06
C ALA A 17 41.61 -18.21 -50.09
N VAL A 18 40.48 -18.89 -50.27
CA VAL A 18 39.31 -18.83 -49.37
C VAL A 18 39.63 -19.41 -47.99
N VAL A 19 40.37 -20.51 -47.91
CA VAL A 19 40.76 -21.11 -46.63
C VAL A 19 41.74 -20.21 -45.87
N ILE A 20 42.67 -19.58 -46.58
CA ILE A 20 43.63 -18.63 -45.99
C ILE A 20 42.90 -17.37 -45.50
N THR A 21 41.98 -16.80 -46.28
CA THR A 21 41.23 -15.60 -45.85
C THR A 21 40.36 -15.88 -44.64
N ILE A 22 39.67 -17.02 -44.60
CA ILE A 22 38.88 -17.44 -43.44
C ILE A 22 39.80 -17.61 -42.21
N SER A 23 40.95 -18.24 -42.38
CA SER A 23 41.91 -18.46 -41.29
C SER A 23 42.51 -17.14 -40.75
N LEU A 24 42.75 -16.16 -41.63
CA LEU A 24 43.20 -14.82 -41.25
C LEU A 24 42.09 -14.02 -40.54
N ILE A 25 40.84 -14.15 -40.96
CA ILE A 25 39.68 -13.53 -40.30
C ILE A 25 39.49 -14.14 -38.90
N TYR A 26 39.56 -15.46 -38.75
CA TYR A 26 39.50 -16.12 -37.45
C TYR A 26 40.64 -15.69 -36.54
N SER A 27 41.86 -15.56 -37.07
CA SER A 27 43.02 -15.07 -36.31
C SER A 27 42.87 -13.60 -35.89
N LEU A 28 42.28 -12.76 -36.74
CA LEU A 28 42.00 -11.35 -36.44
C LEU A 28 40.90 -11.20 -35.39
N VAL A 29 39.80 -11.95 -35.52
CA VAL A 29 38.70 -11.98 -34.55
C VAL A 29 39.19 -12.51 -33.20
N PHE A 30 40.05 -13.53 -33.19
CA PHE A 30 40.69 -14.04 -31.98
C PHE A 30 41.60 -12.99 -31.31
N GLN A 31 42.39 -12.24 -32.08
CA GLN A 31 43.18 -11.12 -31.54
C GLN A 31 42.32 -9.95 -31.05
N ILE A 32 41.20 -9.65 -31.71
CA ILE A 32 40.25 -8.61 -31.28
C ILE A 32 39.52 -9.04 -30.00
N CYS A 33 39.13 -10.31 -29.87
CA CYS A 33 38.57 -10.86 -28.62
C CYS A 33 39.56 -10.76 -27.46
N LEU A 34 40.84 -11.09 -27.69
CA LEU A 34 41.91 -10.93 -26.69
C LEU A 34 42.15 -9.46 -26.28
N LEU A 35 41.86 -8.49 -27.15
CA LEU A 35 41.96 -7.06 -26.85
C LEU A 35 40.74 -6.51 -26.08
N ILE A 36 39.56 -7.08 -26.30
CA ILE A 36 38.30 -6.65 -25.68
C ILE A 36 38.17 -7.21 -24.24
N GLU A 37 38.76 -8.37 -23.95
CA GLU A 37 38.77 -9.02 -22.62
C GLU A 37 39.58 -8.24 -21.55
N ASN A 38 40.24 -7.12 -21.94
CA ASN A 38 41.15 -6.36 -21.08
C ASN A 38 40.62 -4.98 -20.62
N ARG A 39 39.30 -4.68 -20.70
CA ARG A 39 38.82 -3.31 -20.39
C ARG A 39 37.57 -3.12 -19.53
N THR A 40 36.89 -4.15 -19.02
CA THR A 40 35.66 -3.90 -18.25
C THR A 40 35.43 -4.92 -17.13
N ALA A 41 35.71 -4.52 -15.89
CA ALA A 41 34.88 -4.88 -14.74
C ALA A 41 35.10 -3.89 -13.57
N PRO A 42 34.09 -3.70 -12.70
CA PRO A 42 33.81 -2.45 -12.00
C PRO A 42 34.25 -2.48 -10.52
N ALA A 43 34.37 -1.28 -9.94
CA ALA A 43 34.57 -1.06 -8.52
C ALA A 43 33.29 -1.32 -7.70
N THR A 44 33.44 -1.91 -6.51
CA THR A 44 32.48 -1.90 -5.39
C THR A 44 33.26 -1.86 -4.05
N PRO A 45 32.66 -1.61 -2.87
CA PRO A 45 32.38 -0.27 -2.36
C PRO A 45 32.77 -0.14 -0.88
N GLN A 46 33.81 0.61 -0.51
CA GLN A 46 33.89 1.24 0.82
C GLN A 46 35.04 2.23 0.90
N GLU A 47 34.71 3.51 0.70
CA GLU A 47 35.26 4.63 1.47
C GLU A 47 34.36 5.84 1.23
N GLU A 48 33.73 6.26 2.31
CA GLU A 48 32.74 7.32 2.36
C GLU A 48 33.44 8.70 2.45
N ILE A 49 32.77 9.72 1.89
CA ILE A 49 32.86 11.15 2.25
C ILE A 49 34.00 11.97 1.60
N SER A 50 33.63 12.74 0.55
CA SER A 50 33.63 14.22 0.56
C SER A 50 33.56 14.81 -0.85
N LEU A 51 32.45 15.49 -1.19
CA LEU A 51 32.37 16.83 -1.80
C LEU A 51 31.10 17.03 -2.61
N GLN A 52 30.05 17.40 -1.87
CA GLN A 52 28.76 17.83 -2.38
C GLN A 52 28.75 19.35 -2.70
N LEU A 53 29.68 19.88 -3.50
CA LEU A 53 29.77 21.34 -3.70
C LEU A 53 30.08 21.81 -5.13
N VAL A 54 29.41 21.28 -6.18
CA VAL A 54 29.30 22.02 -7.47
C VAL A 54 28.02 21.66 -8.26
N TYR A 55 26.86 21.58 -7.61
CA TYR A 55 25.56 21.39 -8.32
C TYR A 55 24.59 22.57 -8.18
N SER A 56 25.14 23.77 -7.97
CA SER A 56 24.37 25.03 -7.95
C SER A 56 25.08 26.13 -8.72
N ARG A 57 25.18 25.95 -10.04
CA ARG A 57 25.33 26.99 -11.09
C ARG A 57 25.42 26.26 -12.42
N VAL A 58 24.86 26.85 -13.48
CA VAL A 58 24.73 26.30 -14.84
C VAL A 58 23.44 25.51 -15.11
N ASN A 59 22.31 26.03 -14.62
CA ASN A 59 21.07 25.96 -15.38
C ASN A 59 20.40 27.35 -15.44
N ASN A 60 21.10 28.31 -16.04
CA ASN A 60 20.49 29.45 -16.72
C ASN A 60 21.57 30.34 -17.36
N ARG A 61 21.87 30.10 -18.64
CA ARG A 61 22.16 31.14 -19.66
C ARG A 61 22.37 30.47 -21.02
N GLN A 62 21.23 30.19 -21.65
CA GLN A 62 20.85 30.71 -22.97
C GLN A 62 21.93 30.76 -24.08
N GLN A 63 21.65 29.99 -25.14
CA GLN A 63 21.85 30.33 -26.56
C GLN A 63 23.12 31.10 -26.97
N ARG A 64 24.03 30.41 -27.67
CA ARG A 64 24.52 30.80 -29.01
C ARG A 64 25.50 29.75 -29.54
N GLY A 65 25.32 29.38 -30.80
CA GLY A 65 26.20 28.45 -31.48
C GLY A 65 27.61 29.02 -31.73
N ARG A 66 28.57 28.11 -31.86
CA ARG A 66 29.55 28.12 -32.95
C ARG A 66 30.25 26.77 -33.08
N SER A 67 30.68 26.59 -34.31
CA SER A 67 31.31 25.43 -34.94
C SER A 67 32.79 25.30 -34.62
N TYR A 68 33.28 24.07 -34.83
CA TYR A 68 34.62 23.69 -35.30
C TYR A 68 35.84 23.83 -34.37
N ARG A 69 36.48 22.65 -34.20
CA ARG A 69 37.90 22.35 -34.43
C ARG A 69 38.93 23.01 -33.49
N GLU A 70 39.88 22.15 -33.10
CA GLU A 70 41.12 22.44 -32.37
C GLU A 70 40.92 22.54 -30.85
N THR A 71 41.32 21.53 -30.08
CA THR A 71 42.76 21.36 -29.84
C THR A 71 43.12 19.88 -29.80
N ILE A 72 43.85 19.50 -30.83
CA ILE A 72 44.49 18.23 -31.09
C ILE A 72 45.70 18.05 -30.16
N ASN A 73 45.91 16.81 -29.72
CA ASN A 73 47.18 16.16 -29.37
C ASN A 73 48.24 17.00 -28.63
N SER A 74 48.34 16.75 -27.32
CA SER A 74 49.61 16.71 -26.60
C SER A 74 49.68 15.33 -25.95
N LEU A 75 50.18 14.33 -26.69
CA LEU A 75 51.57 13.88 -26.78
C LEU A 75 51.77 12.64 -25.91
N TYR A 76 52.13 11.57 -26.62
CA TYR A 76 52.78 10.37 -26.14
C TYR A 76 53.87 10.70 -25.11
N ASP A 77 53.97 9.93 -24.01
CA ASP A 77 55.26 9.34 -23.69
C ASP A 77 55.20 8.15 -22.72
N THR A 78 55.98 7.14 -23.09
CA THR A 78 56.62 6.11 -22.26
C THR A 78 55.78 5.12 -21.44
N SER A 79 55.66 3.93 -22.01
CA SER A 79 55.51 2.64 -21.34
C SER A 79 56.66 2.33 -20.38
N THR A 80 56.38 1.85 -19.16
CA THR A 80 57.16 0.77 -18.51
C THR A 80 56.33 0.05 -17.44
N ILE A 81 56.68 -1.22 -17.21
CA ILE A 81 56.52 -2.07 -16.01
C ILE A 81 55.55 -3.27 -16.12
N SER A 82 56.22 -4.42 -16.31
CA SER A 82 56.05 -5.81 -15.84
C SER A 82 54.81 -6.24 -15.03
N TRP A 83 54.32 -7.43 -15.42
CA TRP A 83 53.32 -8.26 -14.73
C TRP A 83 53.91 -9.13 -13.62
N SER A 84 53.06 -9.54 -12.66
CA SER A 84 53.21 -10.80 -11.91
C SER A 84 51.87 -11.40 -11.46
N HIS A 85 51.51 -12.49 -12.15
CA HIS A 85 50.96 -13.80 -11.73
C HIS A 85 49.71 -14.03 -10.85
N LYS A 86 48.95 -15.02 -11.36
CA LYS A 86 48.19 -16.14 -10.71
C LYS A 86 46.79 -15.79 -10.18
N THR A 87 45.67 -16.07 -10.87
CA THR A 87 45.00 -17.32 -11.35
C THR A 87 44.35 -18.19 -10.27
N THR A 88 43.02 -18.30 -10.34
CA THR A 88 42.08 -19.45 -10.11
C THR A 88 40.65 -18.86 -10.03
N SER A 89 39.53 -19.44 -10.49
CA SER A 89 39.15 -20.71 -11.12
C SER A 89 37.64 -20.64 -11.49
N LEU A 90 37.18 -21.51 -12.41
CA LEU A 90 35.78 -21.88 -12.78
C LEU A 90 34.89 -20.76 -13.42
N SER A 91 34.34 -20.89 -14.63
CA SER A 91 33.69 -22.08 -15.21
C SER A 91 33.64 -22.02 -16.76
N SER A 92 34.51 -22.81 -17.39
CA SER A 92 34.47 -23.13 -18.83
C SER A 92 33.44 -24.24 -19.11
N LYS A 93 32.14 -23.92 -19.30
CA LYS A 93 31.17 -24.87 -19.89
C LYS A 93 30.00 -24.16 -20.58
N MET A 94 30.27 -23.40 -21.63
CA MET A 94 29.33 -23.11 -22.73
C MET A 94 30.11 -22.28 -23.75
N LEU A 95 29.94 -22.54 -25.05
CA LEU A 95 30.62 -21.88 -26.19
C LEU A 95 31.78 -22.65 -26.88
N CYS A 96 31.74 -23.99 -26.92
CA CYS A 96 32.52 -24.75 -27.91
C CYS A 96 31.68 -25.53 -28.95
N PHE A 97 30.38 -25.27 -29.08
CA PHE A 97 29.53 -25.95 -30.07
C PHE A 97 28.72 -25.00 -30.96
N VAL A 98 29.34 -23.94 -31.49
CA VAL A 98 28.67 -23.04 -32.45
C VAL A 98 29.17 -23.12 -33.90
N PRO A 99 30.30 -23.75 -34.30
CA PRO A 99 30.69 -23.71 -35.71
C PRO A 99 30.25 -24.93 -36.55
N LEU A 100 29.17 -25.65 -36.19
CA LEU A 100 28.63 -26.76 -37.02
C LEU A 100 27.15 -26.61 -37.44
N LEU A 101 26.51 -25.46 -37.18
CA LEU A 101 25.08 -25.27 -37.53
C LEU A 101 24.80 -24.18 -38.57
N LEU A 102 25.82 -23.72 -39.32
CA LEU A 102 25.69 -22.65 -40.33
C LEU A 102 25.79 -23.14 -41.79
N VAL A 103 25.61 -24.44 -42.06
CA VAL A 103 25.66 -24.98 -43.45
C VAL A 103 24.37 -25.71 -43.87
N LEU A 104 23.30 -25.71 -43.06
CA LEU A 104 22.03 -26.35 -43.44
C LEU A 104 20.75 -25.52 -43.26
N LEU A 105 20.79 -24.18 -43.37
CA LEU A 105 19.54 -23.41 -43.53
C LEU A 105 19.62 -22.30 -44.59
N PRO A 106 19.71 -22.62 -45.90
CA PRO A 106 19.35 -21.64 -46.93
C PRO A 106 17.82 -21.42 -47.04
N SER A 107 16.98 -22.22 -46.38
CA SER A 107 15.52 -22.17 -46.56
C SER A 107 14.75 -21.28 -45.57
N HIS A 108 15.38 -20.76 -44.51
CA HIS A 108 14.69 -19.93 -43.51
C HIS A 108 14.87 -18.42 -43.75
N ALA A 109 15.86 -18.01 -44.55
CA ALA A 109 16.11 -16.60 -44.82
C ALA A 109 15.11 -16.00 -45.85
N GLU A 110 14.63 -16.80 -46.82
CA GLU A 110 13.67 -16.34 -47.83
C GLU A 110 12.24 -16.12 -47.28
N GLU A 111 11.80 -16.89 -46.28
CA GLU A 111 10.48 -16.70 -45.68
C GLU A 111 10.39 -15.48 -44.76
N VAL A 112 11.48 -15.17 -44.04
CA VAL A 112 11.54 -14.02 -43.13
C VAL A 112 11.50 -12.69 -43.90
N TRP A 113 12.11 -12.61 -45.09
CA TRP A 113 12.06 -11.41 -45.94
C TRP A 113 10.71 -11.21 -46.64
N LYS A 114 10.00 -12.28 -47.04
CA LYS A 114 8.64 -12.15 -47.59
C LYS A 114 7.62 -11.68 -46.54
N LYS A 115 7.69 -12.17 -45.30
CA LYS A 115 6.81 -11.73 -44.21
C LYS A 115 7.01 -10.24 -43.85
N SER A 116 8.24 -9.74 -43.97
CA SER A 116 8.58 -8.33 -43.73
C SER A 116 7.94 -7.38 -44.76
N GLN A 117 7.85 -7.78 -46.04
CA GLN A 117 7.31 -6.91 -47.10
C GLN A 117 5.79 -6.70 -47.02
N VAL A 118 5.04 -7.69 -46.53
CA VAL A 118 3.57 -7.61 -46.37
C VAL A 118 3.17 -6.61 -45.28
N CYS A 119 3.93 -6.59 -44.18
CA CYS A 119 3.72 -5.65 -43.06
C CYS A 119 4.46 -4.31 -43.22
N ALA A 120 5.23 -4.12 -44.30
CA ALA A 120 6.12 -2.96 -44.46
C ALA A 120 5.41 -1.60 -44.39
N ASN A 121 4.16 -1.52 -44.84
CA ASN A 121 3.36 -0.29 -44.85
C ASN A 121 2.11 -0.37 -43.94
N VAL A 122 2.07 -1.33 -43.02
CA VAL A 122 0.92 -1.55 -42.12
C VAL A 122 1.21 -0.91 -40.77
N PHE A 123 0.45 0.13 -40.44
CA PHE A 123 0.53 0.80 -39.14
C PHE A 123 -0.52 0.26 -38.19
N CYS A 124 -0.07 -0.55 -37.22
CA CYS A 124 -0.91 -0.99 -36.13
C CYS A 124 -0.98 0.07 -35.02
N GLY A 125 -2.13 0.15 -34.34
CA GLY A 125 -2.29 1.04 -33.18
C GLY A 125 -1.37 0.68 -32.01
N ALA A 126 -1.33 1.54 -30.99
CA ALA A 126 -0.47 1.32 -29.83
C ALA A 126 -0.73 -0.04 -29.16
N GLY A 127 0.34 -0.76 -28.80
CA GLY A 127 0.26 -2.10 -28.18
C GLY A 127 0.00 -3.24 -29.16
N ARG A 128 0.04 -2.97 -30.47
CA ARG A 128 -0.16 -3.97 -31.52
C ARG A 128 1.02 -4.03 -32.48
N GLU A 129 1.27 -5.21 -33.02
CA GLU A 129 2.26 -5.47 -34.06
C GLU A 129 1.64 -6.19 -35.25
N CYS A 130 2.20 -5.96 -36.44
CA CYS A 130 1.72 -6.59 -37.66
C CYS A 130 2.28 -8.02 -37.77
N ALA A 131 1.39 -8.97 -37.91
CA ALA A 131 1.69 -10.37 -38.19
C ALA A 131 1.03 -10.78 -39.52
N VAL A 132 1.66 -11.73 -40.22
CA VAL A 132 1.14 -12.27 -41.48
C VAL A 132 0.38 -13.57 -41.17
N THR A 133 -0.88 -13.64 -41.57
CA THR A 133 -1.71 -14.85 -41.42
C THR A 133 -1.25 -15.98 -42.33
N GLU A 134 -1.73 -17.20 -42.12
CA GLU A 134 -1.44 -18.36 -42.99
C GLU A 134 -1.83 -18.12 -44.46
N LYS A 135 -2.76 -17.20 -44.71
CA LYS A 135 -3.23 -16.80 -46.04
C LYS A 135 -2.35 -15.74 -46.71
N GLY A 136 -1.31 -15.26 -46.04
CA GLY A 136 -0.41 -14.23 -46.55
C GLY A 136 -0.93 -12.80 -46.38
N GLU A 137 -1.97 -12.58 -45.57
CA GLU A 137 -2.58 -11.26 -45.34
C GLU A 137 -2.05 -10.62 -44.05
N PRO A 138 -1.84 -9.29 -44.01
CA PRO A 138 -1.41 -8.58 -42.80
C PRO A 138 -2.55 -8.48 -41.78
N THR A 139 -2.23 -8.68 -40.50
CA THR A 139 -3.17 -8.53 -39.38
C THR A 139 -2.47 -7.93 -38.17
N CYS A 140 -3.15 -7.04 -37.44
CA CYS A 140 -2.61 -6.43 -36.23
C CYS A 140 -2.98 -7.26 -35.00
N LEU A 141 -1.99 -7.87 -34.35
CA LEU A 141 -2.14 -8.63 -33.11
C LEU A 141 -1.58 -7.85 -31.93
N CYS A 142 -1.99 -8.18 -30.71
CA CYS A 142 -1.40 -7.58 -29.51
C CYS A 142 0.07 -8.00 -29.38
N VAL A 143 0.94 -7.08 -28.99
CA VAL A 143 2.37 -7.35 -28.78
C VAL A 143 2.53 -8.45 -27.72
N GLU A 144 3.28 -9.50 -28.03
CA GLU A 144 3.46 -10.61 -27.09
C GLU A 144 4.40 -10.23 -25.93
N PHE A 145 5.51 -9.55 -26.24
CA PHE A 145 6.56 -9.19 -25.28
C PHE A 145 7.00 -7.73 -25.41
N CYS A 146 7.02 -7.02 -24.29
CA CYS A 146 7.56 -5.67 -24.22
C CYS A 146 9.04 -5.68 -23.80
N LYS A 147 9.83 -4.75 -24.34
CA LYS A 147 11.22 -4.57 -23.93
C LYS A 147 11.28 -4.20 -22.45
N PRO A 148 12.22 -4.77 -21.66
CA PRO A 148 12.38 -4.42 -20.26
C PRO A 148 12.91 -2.99 -20.14
N ASN A 149 12.01 -2.05 -19.90
CA ASN A 149 12.31 -0.65 -19.62
C ASN A 149 11.58 -0.23 -18.35
N LYS A 150 12.27 0.49 -17.46
CA LYS A 150 11.76 0.97 -16.17
C LYS A 150 11.32 2.43 -16.29
N ARG A 151 10.24 2.68 -17.03
CA ARG A 151 9.62 4.01 -17.15
C ARG A 151 8.15 3.88 -16.79
N THR A 152 7.89 3.76 -15.50
CA THR A 152 6.56 3.51 -14.94
C THR A 152 5.56 4.59 -15.35
N VAL A 153 4.33 4.18 -15.63
CA VAL A 153 3.20 5.08 -15.95
C VAL A 153 1.92 4.65 -15.24
N CYS A 154 1.06 5.64 -14.95
CA CYS A 154 -0.28 5.41 -14.48
C CYS A 154 -1.26 5.36 -15.65
N GLY A 155 -2.06 4.29 -15.74
CA GLY A 155 -3.16 4.21 -16.70
C GLY A 155 -4.41 4.95 -16.22
N SER A 156 -5.24 5.37 -17.17
CA SER A 156 -6.57 5.95 -16.91
C SER A 156 -7.51 5.03 -16.14
N ASN A 157 -7.18 3.74 -16.04
CA ASN A 157 -7.88 2.75 -15.23
C ASN A 157 -7.35 2.64 -13.78
N GLY A 158 -6.44 3.52 -13.36
CA GLY A 158 -5.86 3.51 -12.00
C GLY A 158 -4.83 2.41 -11.76
N LYS A 159 -4.45 1.63 -12.79
CA LYS A 159 -3.43 0.58 -12.71
C LYS A 159 -2.07 1.15 -13.10
N THR A 160 -1.04 0.79 -12.34
CA THR A 160 0.35 1.16 -12.64
C THR A 160 1.00 0.14 -13.59
N TYR A 161 1.65 0.62 -14.64
CA TYR A 161 2.36 -0.21 -15.61
C TYR A 161 3.85 0.07 -15.59
N ARG A 162 4.67 -0.98 -15.70
CA ARG A 162 6.15 -0.88 -15.70
C ARG A 162 6.69 0.03 -16.81
N ASN A 163 5.97 0.11 -17.94
CA ASN A 163 6.23 1.03 -19.03
C ASN A 163 5.01 1.22 -19.94
N HIS A 164 5.12 2.17 -20.88
CA HIS A 164 4.09 2.48 -21.87
C HIS A 164 3.70 1.28 -22.76
N CYS A 165 4.64 0.39 -23.09
CA CYS A 165 4.35 -0.78 -23.91
C CYS A 165 3.41 -1.74 -23.17
N GLU A 166 3.68 -2.01 -21.89
CA GLU A 166 2.84 -2.86 -21.05
C GLU A 166 1.42 -2.29 -20.91
N LEU A 167 1.28 -0.97 -20.77
CA LEU A 167 -0.03 -0.31 -20.72
C LEU A 167 -0.84 -0.57 -22.00
N HIS A 168 -0.24 -0.33 -23.15
CA HIS A 168 -0.95 -0.53 -24.42
C HIS A 168 -1.18 -2.00 -24.77
N ARG A 169 -0.28 -2.89 -24.35
CA ARG A 169 -0.45 -4.33 -24.47
C ARG A 169 -1.65 -4.81 -23.66
N ASP A 170 -1.75 -4.38 -22.40
CA ASP A 170 -2.90 -4.70 -21.53
C ASP A 170 -4.21 -4.18 -22.12
N ALA A 171 -4.22 -2.92 -22.61
CA ALA A 171 -5.36 -2.33 -23.31
C ALA A 171 -5.77 -3.13 -24.55
N CYS A 172 -4.80 -3.70 -25.27
CA CYS A 172 -5.07 -4.54 -26.43
C CYS A 172 -5.68 -5.89 -26.04
N LEU A 173 -5.11 -6.56 -25.04
CA LEU A 173 -5.53 -7.90 -24.60
C LEU A 173 -6.91 -7.89 -23.92
N THR A 174 -7.18 -6.85 -23.12
CA THR A 174 -8.46 -6.70 -22.40
C THR A 174 -9.56 -6.09 -23.26
N GLY A 175 -9.22 -5.48 -24.40
CA GLY A 175 -10.16 -4.73 -25.23
C GLY A 175 -10.62 -3.40 -24.61
N VAL A 176 -10.04 -2.99 -23.48
CA VAL A 176 -10.38 -1.75 -22.78
C VAL A 176 -9.44 -0.63 -23.21
N LYS A 177 -10.00 0.53 -23.57
CA LYS A 177 -9.20 1.70 -23.98
C LYS A 177 -8.55 2.36 -22.76
N VAL A 178 -7.29 2.05 -22.51
CA VAL A 178 -6.46 2.68 -21.46
C VAL A 178 -5.49 3.68 -22.09
N HIS A 179 -5.47 4.91 -21.58
CA HIS A 179 -4.47 5.92 -21.93
C HIS A 179 -3.61 6.26 -20.71
N VAL A 180 -2.45 6.88 -20.92
CA VAL A 180 -1.62 7.35 -19.81
C VAL A 180 -2.34 8.51 -19.13
N ALA A 181 -2.60 8.39 -17.83
CA ALA A 181 -3.12 9.47 -17.01
C ALA A 181 -1.99 10.44 -16.61
N HIS A 182 -0.88 9.90 -16.10
CA HIS A 182 0.34 10.64 -15.80
C HIS A 182 1.57 9.70 -15.78
N ASP A 183 2.76 10.29 -15.89
CA ASP A 183 4.03 9.58 -15.69
C ASP A 183 4.23 9.20 -14.22
N GLY A 184 4.90 8.08 -13.95
CA GLY A 184 5.12 7.56 -12.60
C GLY A 184 4.12 6.47 -12.20
N HIS A 185 4.18 6.05 -10.94
CA HIS A 185 3.17 5.12 -10.40
C HIS A 185 1.85 5.87 -10.27
N CYS A 186 0.72 5.19 -10.45
CA CYS A 186 -0.55 5.78 -10.04
C CYS A 186 -0.42 6.20 -8.58
N GLU A 187 -0.96 7.36 -8.25
CA GLU A 187 -1.31 7.63 -6.86
C GLU A 187 -2.15 6.44 -6.43
N GLU A 188 -1.70 5.73 -5.40
CA GLU A 188 -2.55 4.77 -4.73
C GLU A 188 -3.81 5.58 -4.43
N ARG A 189 -4.93 5.20 -5.07
CA ARG A 189 -6.18 5.39 -4.36
C ARG A 189 -5.88 4.71 -3.06
N LYS A 190 -5.84 5.49 -2.00
CA LYS A 190 -5.98 5.00 -0.65
C LYS A 190 -7.32 4.26 -0.59
N THR A 191 -7.39 3.09 -1.20
CA THR A 191 -7.96 1.94 -0.53
C THR A 191 -6.93 1.57 0.53
N ASP A 192 -6.74 2.50 1.46
CA ASP A 192 -6.33 2.22 2.80
C ASP A 192 -7.42 1.27 3.31
N LYS A 193 -7.21 -0.02 3.16
CA LYS A 193 -7.58 -0.94 4.23
C LYS A 193 -6.32 -1.58 4.81
N PRO A 194 -5.40 -0.84 5.46
CA PRO A 194 -5.14 -1.20 6.85
C PRO A 194 -6.46 -0.99 7.61
N ALA A 195 -6.79 -1.85 8.57
CA ALA A 195 -8.01 -1.70 9.36
C ALA A 195 -8.26 -0.21 9.66
N THR A 196 -9.37 0.34 9.15
CA THR A 196 -9.74 1.75 9.36
C THR A 196 -9.63 2.01 10.86
N SER A 197 -8.97 3.10 11.27
CA SER A 197 -8.78 3.38 12.69
C SER A 197 -10.12 3.22 13.44
N PRO A 198 -10.12 2.53 14.59
CA PRO A 198 -11.36 2.24 15.30
C PRO A 198 -12.04 3.54 15.70
N ILE A 199 -13.38 3.52 15.71
CA ILE A 199 -14.15 4.63 16.27
C ILE A 199 -13.96 4.58 17.78
N VAL A 200 -13.43 5.66 18.34
CA VAL A 200 -13.14 5.77 19.77
C VAL A 200 -13.63 7.11 20.31
N CYS A 201 -13.92 7.16 21.62
CA CYS A 201 -14.17 8.40 22.33
C CYS A 201 -12.87 8.91 22.97
N TYR A 202 -12.28 9.94 22.40
CA TYR A 202 -11.11 10.60 22.99
C TYR A 202 -11.49 11.39 24.24
N LEU A 203 -10.52 11.68 25.10
CA LEU A 203 -10.71 12.53 26.28
C LEU A 203 -11.35 13.87 25.90
N ALA A 204 -10.91 14.45 24.78
CA ALA A 204 -11.45 15.70 24.26
C ALA A 204 -12.95 15.59 23.91
N ASP A 205 -13.34 14.52 23.20
CA ASP A 205 -14.74 14.30 22.79
C ASP A 205 -15.64 14.08 24.01
N ARG A 206 -15.21 13.24 24.96
CA ARG A 206 -15.93 13.00 26.23
C ARG A 206 -16.15 14.29 27.01
N ASN A 207 -15.08 15.07 27.17
CA ASN A 207 -15.13 16.31 27.93
C ASN A 207 -15.98 17.37 27.20
N GLN A 208 -15.94 17.40 25.87
CA GLN A 208 -16.81 18.25 25.06
C GLN A 208 -18.28 17.85 25.19
N LEU A 209 -18.59 16.54 25.18
CA LEU A 209 -19.95 16.03 25.38
C LEU A 209 -20.52 16.52 26.70
N ARG A 210 -19.78 16.27 27.78
CA ARG A 210 -20.18 16.70 29.11
C ARG A 210 -20.36 18.22 29.17
N SER A 211 -19.42 18.99 28.62
CA SER A 211 -19.50 20.46 28.66
C SER A 211 -20.75 21.00 27.94
N ARG A 212 -21.12 20.42 26.79
CA ARG A 212 -22.36 20.79 26.07
C ARG A 212 -23.62 20.44 26.85
N VAL A 213 -23.67 19.27 27.47
CA VAL A 213 -24.78 18.87 28.35
C VAL A 213 -24.89 19.87 29.51
N MET A 214 -23.77 20.23 30.13
CA MET A 214 -23.73 21.19 31.23
C MET A 214 -24.22 22.58 30.84
N GLU A 215 -23.77 23.10 29.69
CA GLU A 215 -24.21 24.39 29.16
C GLU A 215 -25.72 24.40 28.90
N TRP A 216 -26.25 23.32 28.33
CA TRP A 216 -27.69 23.16 28.11
C TRP A 216 -28.47 23.16 29.43
N LEU A 217 -28.08 22.32 30.39
CA LEU A 217 -28.77 22.23 31.69
C LEU A 217 -28.71 23.56 32.47
N GLN A 218 -27.59 24.26 32.44
CA GLN A 218 -27.45 25.57 33.08
C GLN A 218 -28.36 26.62 32.44
N ALA A 219 -28.59 26.55 31.13
CA ALA A 219 -29.52 27.44 30.44
C ALA A 219 -31.00 27.17 30.79
N GLU A 220 -31.33 25.95 31.24
CA GLU A 220 -32.68 25.61 31.71
C GLU A 220 -32.97 26.08 33.14
N VAL A 221 -31.94 26.28 33.95
CA VAL A 221 -32.10 26.87 35.28
C VAL A 221 -32.57 28.31 35.12
N VAL A 222 -33.87 28.53 35.36
CA VAL A 222 -34.52 29.84 35.20
C VAL A 222 -33.83 30.86 36.13
N PRO A 223 -33.22 31.94 35.60
CA PRO A 223 -32.68 33.00 36.43
C PRO A 223 -33.83 33.68 37.16
N ASP A 224 -33.67 33.87 38.47
CA ASP A 224 -34.68 34.45 39.37
C ASP A 224 -35.41 35.66 38.75
N GLY A 225 -36.68 35.44 38.37
CA GLY A 225 -37.64 36.52 38.25
C GLY A 225 -38.09 36.94 39.65
N TRP A 226 -38.32 38.23 39.86
CA TRP A 226 -38.65 38.90 41.15
C TRP A 226 -39.80 38.27 41.98
N PHE A 227 -40.53 37.27 41.46
CA PHE A 227 -41.64 36.60 42.14
C PHE A 227 -41.62 35.05 42.13
N SER A 228 -40.58 34.39 41.63
CA SER A 228 -40.53 32.92 41.59
C SER A 228 -39.31 32.39 42.33
N LYS A 229 -39.52 31.38 43.18
CA LYS A 229 -38.42 30.55 43.71
C LYS A 229 -37.79 29.85 42.51
N GLY A 230 -36.60 30.29 42.07
CA GLY A 230 -35.87 29.63 40.99
C GLY A 230 -35.72 28.14 41.25
N SER A 231 -35.69 27.33 40.18
CA SER A 231 -35.42 25.90 40.30
C SER A 231 -33.95 25.70 40.64
N ASN A 232 -33.65 24.81 41.58
CA ASN A 232 -32.27 24.44 41.87
C ASN A 232 -31.75 23.50 40.77
N PHE A 233 -30.48 23.60 40.39
CA PHE A 233 -29.84 22.70 39.42
C PHE A 233 -30.09 21.21 39.73
N SER A 234 -30.07 20.85 41.02
CA SER A 234 -30.38 19.48 41.46
C SER A 234 -31.83 19.07 41.19
N GLU A 235 -32.80 19.99 41.26
CA GLU A 235 -34.22 19.71 40.94
C GLU A 235 -34.43 19.50 39.44
N VAL A 236 -33.74 20.29 38.61
CA VAL A 236 -33.75 20.13 37.14
C VAL A 236 -33.16 18.77 36.77
N LEU A 237 -32.02 18.39 37.35
CA LEU A 237 -31.41 17.08 37.11
C LEU A 237 -32.30 15.93 37.60
N LEU A 238 -32.92 16.05 38.78
CA LEU A 238 -33.83 15.01 39.30
C LEU A 238 -34.99 14.77 38.36
N LYS A 239 -35.60 15.84 37.82
CA LYS A 239 -36.65 15.73 36.82
C LYS A 239 -36.20 14.94 35.58
N TYR A 240 -34.99 15.20 35.09
CA TYR A 240 -34.46 14.46 33.94
C TYR A 240 -34.15 13.00 34.27
N PHE A 241 -33.54 12.75 35.42
CA PHE A 241 -33.27 11.41 35.92
C PHE A 241 -34.55 10.56 35.94
N GLU A 242 -35.61 11.07 36.58
CA GLU A 242 -36.91 10.38 36.67
C GLU A 242 -37.62 10.21 35.32
N ASN A 243 -37.39 11.10 34.34
CA ASN A 243 -38.03 11.00 33.03
C ASN A 243 -37.40 9.90 32.15
N TYR A 244 -36.13 9.59 32.36
CA TYR A 244 -35.38 8.63 31.54
C TYR A 244 -35.12 7.30 32.22
N ASP A 245 -35.27 7.22 33.54
CA ASP A 245 -35.29 5.97 34.32
C ASP A 245 -36.51 5.12 33.94
N ASN A 246 -36.30 3.84 33.65
CA ASN A 246 -37.35 2.86 33.40
C ASN A 246 -38.08 2.36 34.66
N GLY A 247 -37.73 2.90 35.83
CA GLY A 247 -38.33 2.60 37.13
C GLY A 247 -37.45 1.73 38.02
N ASP A 248 -36.18 1.52 37.66
CA ASP A 248 -35.19 0.82 38.48
C ASP A 248 -34.36 1.78 39.36
N SER A 249 -34.65 3.09 39.30
CA SER A 249 -33.98 4.16 40.05
C SER A 249 -32.50 4.27 39.75
N LYS A 250 -32.09 3.82 38.56
CA LYS A 250 -30.74 3.95 38.02
C LYS A 250 -30.83 4.35 36.54
N LEU A 251 -29.72 4.81 35.98
CA LEU A 251 -29.61 5.05 34.54
C LEU A 251 -28.54 4.15 33.96
N ASP A 252 -28.93 3.28 33.03
CA ASP A 252 -27.99 2.52 32.20
C ASP A 252 -27.48 3.34 31.00
N SER A 253 -26.56 2.76 30.21
CA SER A 253 -25.99 3.39 29.03
C SER A 253 -27.05 3.86 28.02
N THR A 254 -28.15 3.12 27.86
CA THR A 254 -29.20 3.45 26.90
C THR A 254 -30.04 4.62 27.41
N GLU A 255 -30.42 4.59 28.68
CA GLU A 255 -31.22 5.63 29.32
C GLU A 255 -30.44 6.95 29.40
N PHE A 256 -29.16 6.88 29.78
CA PHE A 256 -28.31 8.07 29.83
C PHE A 256 -28.01 8.61 28.42
N LEU A 257 -27.83 7.75 27.42
CA LEU A 257 -27.70 8.18 26.02
C LEU A 257 -28.98 8.87 25.52
N ASN A 258 -30.16 8.34 25.84
CA ASN A 258 -31.44 8.96 25.49
C ASN A 258 -31.60 10.34 26.15
N PHE A 259 -31.18 10.48 27.41
CA PHE A 259 -31.12 11.78 28.08
C PHE A 259 -30.22 12.77 27.33
N ILE A 260 -29.01 12.38 26.96
CA ILE A 260 -28.06 13.22 26.20
C ILE A 260 -28.65 13.62 24.84
N GLN A 261 -29.40 12.73 24.21
CA GLN A 261 -30.06 12.97 22.92
C GLN A 261 -31.33 13.81 23.02
N HIS A 262 -31.81 14.15 24.23
CA HIS A 262 -33.01 14.98 24.41
C HIS A 262 -32.94 16.29 23.60
N ASN A 263 -31.77 16.92 23.59
CA ASN A 263 -31.49 18.14 22.85
C ASN A 263 -30.30 17.94 21.91
N GLU A 264 -30.53 17.15 20.86
CA GLU A 264 -29.49 16.84 19.86
C GLU A 264 -28.80 18.10 19.33
N THR A 265 -29.54 19.20 19.13
CA THR A 265 -28.96 20.44 18.59
C THR A 265 -27.96 21.11 19.53
N ALA A 266 -28.16 21.01 20.84
CA ALA A 266 -27.25 21.58 21.83
C ALA A 266 -26.03 20.67 22.08
N VAL A 267 -26.24 19.36 22.05
CA VAL A 267 -25.27 18.35 22.50
C VAL A 267 -24.53 17.64 21.34
N ASN A 268 -24.72 18.11 20.10
CA ASN A 268 -24.07 17.51 18.94
C ASN A 268 -22.53 17.62 18.98
N ILE A 269 -21.88 16.48 18.75
CA ILE A 269 -20.44 16.35 18.50
C ILE A 269 -20.27 15.74 17.11
N THR A 270 -19.42 16.37 16.30
CA THR A 270 -19.16 16.00 14.90
C THR A 270 -17.67 15.77 14.69
N SER A 271 -17.11 14.76 15.36
CA SER A 271 -15.70 14.39 15.20
C SER A 271 -15.47 13.50 13.98
N TYR A 272 -16.53 12.85 13.48
CA TYR A 272 -16.51 12.04 12.26
C TYR A 272 -17.42 12.65 11.18
N ASN A 273 -17.10 12.35 9.92
CA ASN A 273 -17.90 12.80 8.76
C ASN A 273 -19.21 12.01 8.58
N ASN A 274 -19.30 10.80 9.13
CA ASN A 274 -20.48 9.93 9.06
C ASN A 274 -21.32 10.09 10.32
N GLU A 275 -22.64 10.30 10.16
CA GLU A 275 -23.57 10.45 11.28
C GLU A 275 -23.70 9.16 12.10
N GLU A 276 -23.62 7.99 11.46
CA GLU A 276 -23.61 6.72 12.19
C GLU A 276 -22.39 6.62 13.10
N ASN A 277 -21.20 7.01 12.62
CA ASN A 277 -19.98 7.02 13.42
C ASN A 277 -20.07 8.03 14.58
N ASN A 278 -20.71 9.19 14.35
CA ASN A 278 -20.97 10.16 15.41
C ASN A 278 -21.97 9.61 16.44
N ARG A 279 -22.96 8.80 16.03
CA ARG A 279 -23.86 8.11 16.96
C ARG A 279 -23.11 7.09 17.82
N LEU A 280 -22.22 6.30 17.21
CA LEU A 280 -21.35 5.36 17.93
C LEU A 280 -20.42 6.11 18.90
N LEU A 281 -19.79 7.20 18.46
CA LEU A 281 -18.97 8.06 19.31
C LEU A 281 -19.73 8.53 20.55
N ARG A 282 -20.97 9.01 20.39
CA ARG A 282 -21.81 9.45 21.52
C ARG A 282 -22.04 8.30 22.51
N SER A 283 -22.33 7.10 22.04
CA SER A 283 -22.48 5.91 22.91
C SER A 283 -21.20 5.60 23.68
N LEU A 284 -20.04 5.59 23.00
CA LEU A 284 -18.74 5.32 23.63
C LEU A 284 -18.39 6.38 24.69
N CYS A 285 -18.70 7.64 24.41
CA CYS A 285 -18.48 8.72 25.37
C CYS A 285 -19.43 8.65 26.57
N VAL A 286 -20.67 8.18 26.37
CA VAL A 286 -21.62 7.91 27.46
C VAL A 286 -21.06 6.82 28.37
N ASP A 287 -20.63 5.70 27.81
CA ASP A 287 -20.04 4.60 28.58
C ASP A 287 -18.82 5.07 29.38
N ALA A 288 -17.95 5.87 28.76
CA ALA A 288 -16.80 6.45 29.43
C ALA A 288 -17.17 7.42 30.57
N LEU A 289 -18.30 8.12 30.49
CA LEU A 289 -18.79 8.99 31.57
C LEU A 289 -19.39 8.18 32.73
N ILE A 290 -20.11 7.10 32.41
CA ILE A 290 -20.64 6.16 33.41
C ILE A 290 -19.48 5.56 34.19
N GLU A 291 -18.47 5.01 33.51
CA GLU A 291 -17.31 4.36 34.14
C GLU A 291 -16.51 5.29 35.09
N LEU A 292 -16.55 6.60 34.88
CA LEU A 292 -15.87 7.58 35.73
C LEU A 292 -16.67 7.97 36.97
N SER A 293 -18.00 7.89 36.87
CA SER A 293 -18.92 8.43 37.86
C SER A 293 -19.57 7.32 38.68
N ASP A 294 -19.55 6.09 38.19
CA ASP A 294 -19.98 4.88 38.88
C ASP A 294 -18.97 4.52 39.98
N GLU A 295 -19.32 4.86 41.22
CA GLU A 295 -18.47 4.63 42.39
C GLU A 295 -18.53 3.17 42.85
N ASN A 296 -19.63 2.48 42.51
CA ASN A 296 -19.94 1.15 43.02
C ASN A 296 -19.70 0.01 41.99
N ALA A 297 -19.34 0.38 40.75
CA ALA A 297 -18.97 -0.49 39.64
C ALA A 297 -20.10 -1.43 39.18
N ASP A 298 -21.36 -0.97 39.25
CA ASP A 298 -22.54 -1.71 38.75
C ASP A 298 -22.95 -1.32 37.32
N TRP A 299 -22.15 -0.48 36.66
CA TRP A 299 -22.31 0.00 35.28
C TRP A 299 -23.59 0.81 35.06
N LYS A 300 -24.16 1.34 36.14
CA LYS A 300 -25.34 2.21 36.11
C LYS A 300 -25.08 3.44 36.97
N LEU A 301 -25.85 4.49 36.73
CA LEU A 301 -25.79 5.70 37.54
C LEU A 301 -26.99 5.76 38.48
N SER A 302 -26.74 5.66 39.78
CA SER A 302 -27.69 6.17 40.76
C SER A 302 -27.84 7.69 40.62
N PHE A 303 -28.90 8.27 41.20
CA PHE A 303 -29.11 9.72 41.13
C PHE A 303 -27.91 10.52 41.67
N ASN A 304 -27.23 10.04 42.71
CA ASN A 304 -26.06 10.72 43.27
C ASN A 304 -24.85 10.68 42.32
N GLU A 305 -24.62 9.55 41.65
CA GLU A 305 -23.56 9.40 40.65
C GLU A 305 -23.86 10.23 39.39
N PHE A 306 -25.12 10.26 38.95
CA PHE A 306 -25.59 11.13 37.87
C PHE A 306 -25.41 12.61 38.20
N LEU A 307 -25.79 13.03 39.42
CA LEU A 307 -25.58 14.39 39.92
C LEU A 307 -24.08 14.75 39.96
N ASN A 308 -23.23 13.82 40.42
CA ASN A 308 -21.78 14.02 40.47
C ASN A 308 -21.14 14.06 39.07
N CYS A 309 -21.65 13.31 38.10
CA CYS A 309 -21.21 13.32 36.71
C CYS A 309 -21.45 14.70 36.06
N LEU A 310 -22.61 15.30 36.36
CA LEU A 310 -23.09 16.55 35.77
C LEU A 310 -23.06 17.74 36.73
N LYS A 311 -22.23 17.73 37.77
CA LYS A 311 -22.04 18.95 38.57
C LYS A 311 -21.10 19.93 37.82
N PRO A 312 -21.32 21.25 37.88
CA PRO A 312 -20.49 22.24 37.14
C PRO A 312 -19.00 22.20 37.47
N ASP A 313 -18.66 21.91 38.72
CA ASP A 313 -17.30 21.86 39.26
C ASP A 313 -16.59 20.52 38.99
N PHE A 314 -17.27 19.52 38.45
CA PHE A 314 -16.63 18.27 38.09
C PHE A 314 -15.70 18.47 36.90
N ASN A 315 -14.46 18.04 37.06
CA ASN A 315 -13.54 17.90 35.96
C ASN A 315 -13.19 16.42 35.85
N PRO A 316 -13.68 15.70 34.83
CA PRO A 316 -13.38 14.29 34.64
C PRO A 316 -11.87 14.06 34.64
N PRO A 317 -11.34 13.13 35.45
CA PRO A 317 -9.91 12.88 35.51
C PRO A 317 -9.38 12.37 34.17
N GLU A 318 -8.11 12.66 33.91
CA GLU A 318 -7.38 12.09 32.78
C GLU A 318 -6.91 10.68 33.14
N ARG A 319 -7.29 9.69 32.33
CA ARG A 319 -6.82 8.31 32.46
C ARG A 319 -5.92 8.00 31.26
N LYS A 320 -4.75 7.41 31.55
CA LYS A 320 -3.79 6.94 30.55
C LYS A 320 -3.97 5.45 30.33
N CYS A 321 -3.72 4.97 29.11
CA CYS A 321 -3.76 3.54 28.85
C CYS A 321 -2.47 2.89 29.35
N ALA A 322 -2.57 1.73 29.99
CA ALA A 322 -1.42 0.91 30.35
C ALA A 322 -1.23 -0.18 29.29
N LEU A 323 0.01 -0.38 28.83
CA LEU A 323 0.40 -1.51 28.00
C LEU A 323 1.75 -2.03 28.49
N GLU A 324 1.78 -3.29 28.94
CA GLU A 324 2.92 -3.87 29.64
C GLU A 324 3.31 -3.01 30.86
N ASP A 325 4.56 -2.53 30.93
CA ASP A 325 5.07 -1.71 32.03
C ASP A 325 5.07 -0.19 31.70
N GLU A 326 4.44 0.21 30.60
CA GLU A 326 4.41 1.59 30.11
C GLU A 326 3.00 2.20 30.12
N THR A 327 2.94 3.53 30.23
CA THR A 327 1.69 4.31 30.18
C THR A 327 1.67 5.22 28.97
N TYR A 328 0.54 5.24 28.27
CA TYR A 328 0.33 5.92 27.00
C TYR A 328 -0.74 6.99 27.11
N GLU A 329 -0.50 8.13 26.44
CA GLU A 329 -1.46 9.22 26.37
C GLU A 329 -2.63 8.88 25.45
N ASP A 330 -3.74 9.60 25.63
CA ASP A 330 -4.91 9.54 24.75
C ASP A 330 -4.51 9.83 23.29
N GLY A 331 -4.99 9.01 22.36
CA GLY A 331 -4.60 9.06 20.95
C GLY A 331 -3.34 8.28 20.59
N ALA A 332 -2.63 7.68 21.56
CA ALA A 332 -1.53 6.77 21.25
C ALA A 332 -2.02 5.57 20.44
N GLU A 333 -1.25 5.16 19.44
CA GLU A 333 -1.57 4.02 18.58
C GLU A 333 -0.56 2.89 18.79
N THR A 334 -1.06 1.66 18.74
CA THR A 334 -0.25 0.45 18.70
C THR A 334 -0.87 -0.54 17.71
N GLN A 335 -0.13 -1.60 17.38
CA GLN A 335 -0.58 -2.64 16.48
C GLN A 335 -0.42 -3.99 17.17
N VAL A 336 -1.52 -4.74 17.27
CA VAL A 336 -1.53 -6.11 17.78
C VAL A 336 -1.90 -7.00 16.60
N GLU A 337 -0.93 -7.76 16.11
CA GLU A 337 -1.03 -8.53 14.86
C GLU A 337 -1.39 -7.63 13.65
N CYS A 338 -2.54 -7.83 13.03
CA CYS A 338 -3.07 -6.98 11.96
C CYS A 338 -4.07 -5.93 12.46
N ASN A 339 -4.42 -5.96 13.75
CA ASN A 339 -5.40 -5.06 14.33
C ASN A 339 -4.73 -3.76 14.81
N ARG A 340 -5.31 -2.63 14.43
CA ARG A 340 -4.89 -1.32 14.91
C ARG A 340 -5.59 -1.02 16.22
N CYS A 341 -4.83 -0.64 17.23
CA CYS A 341 -5.33 -0.28 18.54
C CYS A 341 -5.04 1.19 18.85
N VAL A 342 -6.00 1.86 19.46
CA VAL A 342 -5.90 3.28 19.84
C VAL A 342 -6.23 3.41 21.32
N CYS A 343 -5.39 4.11 22.06
CA CYS A 343 -5.65 4.50 23.44
C CYS A 343 -6.69 5.62 23.44
N ALA A 344 -7.82 5.41 24.12
CA ALA A 344 -8.91 6.37 24.20
C ALA A 344 -9.57 6.32 25.58
N CYS A 345 -9.64 7.46 26.26
CA CYS A 345 -10.20 7.62 27.61
C CYS A 345 -9.62 6.65 28.66
N GLY A 346 -8.36 6.22 28.49
CA GLY A 346 -7.69 5.27 29.39
C GLY A 346 -7.84 3.79 29.02
N ASN A 347 -8.57 3.48 27.93
CA ASN A 347 -8.78 2.12 27.45
C ASN A 347 -8.17 1.92 26.05
N TRP A 348 -7.58 0.75 25.81
CA TRP A 348 -7.14 0.35 24.47
C TRP A 348 -8.32 -0.20 23.68
N VAL A 349 -8.63 0.42 22.54
CA VAL A 349 -9.67 -0.04 21.62
C VAL A 349 -9.03 -0.48 20.32
N CYS A 350 -9.24 -1.74 19.95
CA CYS A 350 -8.66 -2.35 18.77
C CYS A 350 -9.71 -2.61 17.69
N THR A 351 -9.30 -2.56 16.42
CA THR A 351 -10.08 -3.17 15.35
C THR A 351 -10.19 -4.68 15.59
N ALA A 352 -11.27 -5.29 15.09
CA ALA A 352 -11.52 -6.72 15.26
C ALA A 352 -11.59 -7.42 13.89
N VAL A 353 -10.48 -7.42 13.16
CA VAL A 353 -10.33 -8.19 11.92
C VAL A 353 -9.54 -9.48 12.19
N THR A 354 -9.93 -10.56 11.52
CA THR A 354 -9.22 -11.84 11.59
C THR A 354 -7.93 -11.76 10.77
N CYS A 355 -6.80 -11.96 11.43
CA CYS A 355 -5.48 -11.88 10.79
C CYS A 355 -5.13 -13.23 10.13
N GLU A 356 -5.36 -13.36 8.82
CA GLU A 356 -4.90 -14.53 8.08
C GLU A 356 -3.37 -14.47 7.90
N THR A 357 -2.66 -15.44 8.48
CA THR A 357 -1.21 -15.59 8.35
C THR A 357 -0.89 -16.80 7.47
N GLY A 358 -0.72 -16.60 6.16
CA GLY A 358 -0.33 -17.67 5.26
C GLY A 358 0.00 -17.23 3.81
N PRO A 359 0.78 -18.01 3.04
CA PRO A 359 1.12 -17.72 1.65
C PRO A 359 -0.05 -17.92 0.66
N ASP A 360 -1.22 -18.31 1.16
CA ASP A 360 -2.46 -18.47 0.39
C ASP A 360 -3.43 -17.29 0.60
N ALA A 361 -2.91 -16.07 0.72
CA ALA A 361 -3.72 -14.87 0.57
C ALA A 361 -4.20 -14.79 -0.89
N LEU A 362 -5.30 -15.46 -1.18
CA LEU A 362 -6.02 -15.30 -2.44
C LEU A 362 -6.38 -13.82 -2.59
N PRO A 363 -6.28 -13.25 -3.81
CA PRO A 363 -6.78 -11.90 -4.03
C PRO A 363 -8.25 -11.90 -3.65
N MET A 364 -8.68 -10.93 -2.83
CA MET A 364 -10.09 -10.62 -2.65
C MET A 364 -10.68 -10.20 -4.01
N GLU A 365 -11.05 -11.17 -4.83
CA GLU A 365 -12.01 -10.98 -5.90
C GLU A 365 -13.37 -10.76 -5.22
N GLU A 366 -13.90 -9.56 -5.41
CA GLU A 366 -15.33 -9.22 -5.43
C GLU A 366 -16.21 -10.05 -4.48
N ALA A 367 -16.10 -9.78 -3.17
CA ALA A 367 -17.23 -9.99 -2.27
C ALA A 367 -18.24 -8.84 -2.42
N GLU A 368 -18.84 -8.72 -3.60
CA GLU A 368 -20.19 -8.17 -3.68
C GLU A 368 -21.13 -9.22 -3.08
N GLY A 369 -21.56 -8.99 -1.83
CA GLY A 369 -22.61 -9.79 -1.18
C GLY A 369 -22.16 -10.65 -0.02
N ILE A 370 -21.80 -10.03 1.12
CA ILE A 370 -22.01 -10.65 2.44
C ILE A 370 -22.68 -9.62 3.35
N ASP A 371 -23.89 -9.19 2.93
CA ASP A 371 -25.00 -9.06 3.87
C ASP A 371 -25.73 -10.41 3.81
N GLN A 372 -25.21 -11.41 4.50
CA GLN A 372 -26.07 -12.47 4.98
C GLN A 372 -26.44 -12.08 6.40
N GLU A 373 -27.55 -11.37 6.49
CA GLU A 373 -28.26 -11.09 7.74
C GLU A 373 -28.37 -12.42 8.51
N MET A 374 -27.62 -12.52 9.61
CA MET A 374 -27.64 -13.69 10.48
C MET A 374 -29.06 -13.84 11.00
N THR A 375 -29.70 -14.98 10.73
CA THR A 375 -31.08 -15.18 11.14
C THR A 375 -31.22 -15.05 12.65
N GLU A 376 -32.34 -14.51 13.12
CA GLU A 376 -32.62 -14.28 14.55
C GLU A 376 -32.47 -15.57 15.38
N GLU A 377 -32.73 -16.73 14.78
CA GLU A 377 -32.50 -18.05 15.38
C GLU A 377 -31.02 -18.39 15.57
N GLU A 378 -30.17 -18.02 14.60
CA GLU A 378 -28.73 -18.27 14.66
C GLU A 378 -28.04 -17.31 15.64
N TRP A 379 -28.51 -16.06 15.70
CA TRP A 379 -28.10 -15.09 16.72
C TRP A 379 -28.47 -15.58 18.12
N THR A 380 -29.72 -16.04 18.31
CA THR A 380 -30.19 -16.56 19.61
C THR A 380 -29.38 -17.78 20.06
N ARG A 381 -28.99 -18.68 19.14
CA ARG A 381 -28.11 -19.81 19.47
C ARG A 381 -26.72 -19.33 19.92
N ARG A 382 -26.10 -18.40 19.20
CA ARG A 382 -24.78 -17.85 19.58
C ARG A 382 -24.82 -17.16 20.94
N VAL A 383 -25.86 -16.38 21.21
CA VAL A 383 -26.06 -15.74 22.52
C VAL A 383 -26.23 -16.78 23.64
N ALA A 384 -26.99 -17.85 23.40
CA ALA A 384 -27.15 -18.94 24.36
C ALA A 384 -25.83 -19.70 24.61
N GLU A 385 -25.01 -19.91 23.58
CA GLU A 385 -23.68 -20.51 23.73
C GLU A 385 -22.73 -19.63 24.55
N LEU A 386 -22.75 -18.31 24.32
CA LEU A 386 -21.96 -17.33 25.08
C LEU A 386 -22.40 -17.25 26.55
N ASN A 387 -23.70 -17.22 26.82
CA ASN A 387 -24.24 -17.21 28.19
C ASN A 387 -23.84 -18.50 28.94
N LYS A 388 -23.85 -19.64 28.25
CA LYS A 388 -23.42 -20.91 28.84
C LYS A 388 -21.91 -20.91 29.15
N LEU A 389 -21.09 -20.30 28.30
CA LEU A 389 -19.67 -20.09 28.59
C LEU A 389 -19.47 -19.18 29.79
N GLN A 390 -20.28 -18.12 29.91
CA GLN A 390 -20.23 -17.20 31.04
C GLN A 390 -20.61 -17.88 32.37
N GLU A 391 -21.67 -18.69 32.39
CA GLU A 391 -22.03 -19.53 33.55
C GLU A 391 -20.91 -20.52 33.92
N THR A 392 -20.24 -21.12 32.92
CA THR A 392 -19.09 -22.00 33.20
C THR A 392 -17.88 -21.25 33.75
N VAL A 393 -17.63 -20.01 33.31
CA VAL A 393 -16.56 -19.16 33.84
C VAL A 393 -16.88 -18.71 35.27
N GLU A 394 -18.13 -18.38 35.56
CA GLU A 394 -18.57 -18.00 36.91
C GLU A 394 -18.49 -19.17 37.89
N THR A 395 -18.89 -20.37 37.49
CA THR A 395 -18.75 -21.58 38.32
C THR A 395 -17.28 -21.97 38.55
N MET A 396 -16.41 -21.76 37.55
CA MET A 396 -14.96 -21.92 37.73
C MET A 396 -14.35 -20.87 38.69
N LYS A 397 -14.87 -19.63 38.69
CA LYS A 397 -14.45 -18.56 39.63
C LYS A 397 -14.94 -18.79 41.06
N VAL A 398 -16.10 -19.42 41.25
CA VAL A 398 -16.60 -19.80 42.59
C VAL A 398 -15.77 -20.95 43.16
N SER A 399 -15.45 -21.97 42.35
CA SER A 399 -14.64 -23.12 42.79
C SER A 399 -13.19 -22.77 43.14
N THR A 400 -12.66 -21.64 42.69
CA THR A 400 -11.30 -21.17 43.02
C THR A 400 -11.25 -20.30 44.28
N LYS A 401 -12.38 -19.78 44.76
CA LYS A 401 -12.47 -19.04 46.04
C LYS A 401 -12.56 -19.94 47.27
N ASP A 402 -12.90 -21.22 47.11
CA ASP A 402 -12.96 -22.19 48.22
C ASP A 402 -11.63 -22.94 48.48
N ILE A 403 -10.53 -22.54 47.83
CA ILE A 403 -9.19 -23.18 47.95
C ILE A 403 -8.10 -22.19 48.46
N VAL A 404 -8.47 -21.00 48.96
CA VAL A 404 -7.51 -20.08 49.61
C VAL A 404 -7.92 -19.71 51.03
#